data_AF-A0A7D9JPH4-F1
#
_entry.id   AF-A0A7D9JPH4-F1
#
_cell.length_a   1.000
_cell.length_b   1.000
_cell.length_c   1.000
_cell.angle_alpha   90.00
_cell.angle_beta   90.00
_cell.angle_gamma   90.00
#
_symmetry.space_group_name_H-M   'P 1'
#
loop_
_entity.id
_entity.type
_entity.pdbx_description
1 polymer ?
#
loop_
_entity_poly.entity_id
_entity_poly.type
_entity_poly.pdbx_seq_one_letter_code
_entity_poly.pdbx_strand_id
1 'polypeptide(L)'
;MPLSKAKRYSRFNVGHMMKARRENQQEAAIAHISVVEGKKTVNALNAKRRRLENKITSLNENINSLENDKQTLVQHPTAILNRKLKPTTNKDGLLMNAERTNTKRRSETFKAVTRIHGGLTSNVMTTLSGLVDTVTTKFSEKDLVKAISKKPKLCEKVFPKIYNHKVKEFEESDQNMLRSISTYFCRGVMVPYDKMMAHVRSLEIGKVCCVKEDFCYGLDDCQKVEGCYRHLTEYLPLLANFYLTLAEVSGENLLWFDDDINNFHVVLANCEENSIVIVRYVKFILHEITEIEKKVFNIHGTNVRFTFSEFPNDLKMMAFLAGELSVGAKYFSTFANVNIDNCDETNGTFGSEPGCTWQPWSYNKRVQVSKKVKKFKEKVEKQKCSSKTKRGKITTFIADEKSRQEFEPLLGHFLDRAHIDPLHVKNNACQQIFKLILYHSIGKSNITSNVAHFNDLSNSTSFSRLVNCLLKTAKLVRLAKKVKRWFNDTKATGQDFKYRFTGQDSRLFLHNFMFIIDSLKEVFEKYQLGLNAVSMEGRESKHVAIARVTLGESCHCGFHKSSEEKCYYCSHKYRKGIEDSVRAGKLLVDKKLVGK
;
A
#
# COMPACT_ATOMS: atom_id res chain seq x y z
N MET A 1 -56.12 123.22 -84.38
CA MET A 1 -56.18 123.03 -82.91
C MET A 1 -55.75 121.59 -82.58
N PRO A 2 -54.79 121.38 -81.66
CA PRO A 2 -54.01 120.15 -81.61
C PRO A 2 -54.58 119.16 -80.59
N LEU A 3 -54.62 117.87 -80.94
CA LEU A 3 -54.72 116.81 -79.94
C LEU A 3 -53.51 115.88 -80.08
N SER A 4 -52.79 115.77 -78.98
CA SER A 4 -51.51 115.12 -78.81
C SER A 4 -51.58 113.61 -79.12
N LYS A 5 -50.58 113.10 -79.83
CA LYS A 5 -50.38 111.66 -80.04
C LYS A 5 -50.04 111.01 -78.69
N ALA A 6 -50.92 110.13 -78.22
CA ALA A 6 -50.67 109.27 -77.07
C ALA A 6 -49.42 108.40 -77.27
N LYS A 7 -48.54 108.36 -76.27
CA LYS A 7 -47.37 107.46 -76.21
C LYS A 7 -47.86 105.99 -76.22
N ARG A 8 -47.57 105.25 -77.29
CA ARG A 8 -47.64 103.78 -77.30
C ARG A 8 -46.37 103.23 -76.66
N TYR A 9 -46.50 102.58 -75.50
CA TYR A 9 -45.42 101.77 -74.92
C TYR A 9 -45.18 100.54 -75.80
N SER A 10 -43.94 100.25 -76.18
CA SER A 10 -43.62 98.97 -76.83
C SER A 10 -43.83 97.85 -75.81
N ARG A 11 -44.77 96.93 -76.11
CA ARG A 11 -44.98 95.76 -75.27
C ARG A 11 -43.72 94.89 -75.32
N PHE A 12 -43.11 94.63 -74.17
CA PHE A 12 -42.00 93.69 -74.03
C PHE A 12 -42.40 92.33 -74.64
N ASN A 13 -41.63 91.81 -75.60
CA ASN A 13 -41.96 90.57 -76.31
C ASN A 13 -41.60 89.36 -75.43
N VAL A 14 -42.48 89.06 -74.47
CA VAL A 14 -42.36 87.94 -73.54
C VAL A 14 -42.17 86.61 -74.29
N GLY A 15 -42.75 86.45 -75.48
CA GLY A 15 -42.59 85.24 -76.30
C GLY A 15 -41.14 84.99 -76.74
N HIS A 16 -40.44 86.04 -77.17
CA HIS A 16 -39.03 85.94 -77.57
C HIS A 16 -38.11 85.63 -76.37
N MET A 17 -38.34 86.30 -75.24
CA MET A 17 -37.59 86.03 -74.00
C MET A 17 -37.83 84.60 -73.51
N MET A 18 -39.08 84.10 -73.51
CA MET A 18 -39.41 82.76 -73.07
C MET A 18 -38.78 81.68 -73.99
N LYS A 19 -38.68 81.94 -75.30
CA LYS A 19 -38.00 81.05 -76.25
C LYS A 19 -36.49 80.97 -75.97
N ALA A 20 -35.81 82.11 -75.87
CA ALA A 20 -34.38 82.17 -75.55
C ALA A 20 -34.06 81.54 -74.17
N ARG A 21 -34.96 81.70 -73.19
CA ARG A 21 -34.81 81.07 -71.87
C ARG A 21 -34.94 79.55 -71.93
N ARG A 22 -35.81 79.02 -72.79
CA ARG A 22 -36.00 77.58 -73.01
C ARG A 22 -34.80 76.96 -73.72
N GLU A 23 -34.26 77.64 -74.72
CA GLU A 23 -33.06 77.24 -75.46
C GLU A 23 -31.84 77.20 -74.52
N ASN A 24 -31.60 78.26 -73.72
CA ASN A 24 -30.52 78.27 -72.72
C ASN A 24 -30.69 77.17 -71.65
N GLN A 25 -31.93 76.85 -71.25
CA GLN A 25 -32.18 75.74 -70.32
C GLN A 25 -31.86 74.38 -70.95
N GLN A 26 -32.16 74.18 -72.23
CA GLN A 26 -31.79 72.96 -72.96
C GLN A 26 -30.27 72.82 -73.10
N GLU A 27 -29.58 73.91 -73.44
CA GLU A 27 -28.14 73.92 -73.61
C GLU A 27 -27.41 73.65 -72.29
N ALA A 28 -27.87 74.27 -71.19
CA ALA A 28 -27.38 73.99 -69.84
C ALA A 28 -27.64 72.55 -69.39
N ALA A 29 -28.79 71.96 -69.75
CA ALA A 29 -29.10 70.57 -69.43
C ALA A 29 -28.17 69.59 -70.17
N ILE A 30 -27.87 69.84 -71.45
CA ILE A 30 -26.93 69.04 -72.25
C ILE A 30 -25.52 69.12 -71.65
N ALA A 31 -25.06 70.32 -71.30
CA ALA A 31 -23.76 70.50 -70.67
C ALA A 31 -23.67 69.77 -69.31
N HIS A 32 -24.74 69.81 -68.51
CA HIS A 32 -24.80 69.10 -67.23
C HIS A 32 -24.72 67.57 -67.40
N ILE A 33 -25.39 67.00 -68.41
CA ILE A 33 -25.31 65.56 -68.71
C ILE A 33 -23.86 65.17 -69.06
N SER A 34 -23.20 65.94 -69.92
CA SER A 34 -21.80 65.70 -70.31
C SER A 34 -20.83 65.77 -69.13
N VAL A 35 -21.00 66.74 -68.23
CA VAL A 35 -20.19 66.85 -67.00
C VAL A 35 -20.42 65.67 -66.06
N VAL A 36 -21.66 65.19 -65.92
CA VAL A 36 -21.99 64.02 -65.09
C VAL A 36 -21.34 62.76 -65.65
N GLU A 37 -21.34 62.56 -66.97
CA GLU A 37 -20.65 61.43 -67.61
C GLU A 37 -19.13 61.50 -67.44
N GLY A 38 -18.52 62.68 -67.66
CA GLY A 38 -17.10 62.89 -67.38
C GLY A 38 -16.73 62.57 -65.93
N LYS A 39 -17.58 62.95 -64.97
CA LYS A 39 -17.37 62.67 -63.54
C LYS A 39 -17.44 61.17 -63.22
N LYS A 40 -18.31 60.41 -63.88
CA LYS A 40 -18.34 58.93 -63.76
C LYS A 40 -17.01 58.32 -64.23
N THR A 41 -16.48 58.78 -65.36
CA THR A 41 -15.20 58.28 -65.90
C THR A 41 -14.02 58.59 -64.99
N VAL A 42 -13.94 59.82 -64.46
CA VAL A 42 -12.89 60.21 -63.49
C VAL A 42 -12.95 59.37 -62.22
N ASN A 43 -14.16 59.10 -61.70
CA ASN A 43 -14.34 58.26 -60.53
C ASN A 43 -13.88 56.82 -60.77
N ALA A 44 -14.18 56.25 -61.95
CA ALA A 44 -13.74 54.91 -62.33
C ALA A 44 -12.20 54.82 -62.43
N LEU A 45 -11.56 55.83 -63.03
CA LEU A 45 -10.10 55.90 -63.12
C LEU A 45 -9.42 56.05 -61.76
N ASN A 46 -9.99 56.88 -60.86
CA ASN A 46 -9.49 57.02 -59.50
C ASN A 46 -9.62 55.72 -58.68
N ALA A 47 -10.70 54.97 -58.86
CA ALA A 47 -10.85 53.66 -58.24
C ALA A 47 -9.80 52.66 -58.76
N LYS A 48 -9.50 52.68 -60.07
CA LYS A 48 -8.44 51.86 -60.66
C LYS A 48 -7.06 52.25 -60.13
N ARG A 49 -6.77 53.54 -59.99
CA ARG A 49 -5.52 54.06 -59.42
C ARG A 49 -5.29 53.53 -58.00
N ARG A 50 -6.29 53.65 -57.11
CA ARG A 50 -6.22 53.13 -55.74
C ARG A 50 -5.97 51.62 -55.68
N ARG A 51 -6.59 50.84 -56.57
CA ARG A 51 -6.36 49.38 -56.64
C ARG A 51 -4.92 49.05 -57.02
N LEU A 52 -4.34 49.80 -57.95
CA LEU A 52 -2.96 49.61 -58.38
C LEU A 52 -1.96 50.04 -57.29
N GLU A 53 -2.19 51.17 -56.63
CA GLU A 53 -1.39 51.64 -55.48
C GLU A 53 -1.34 50.57 -54.38
N ASN A 54 -2.50 49.99 -54.00
CA ASN A 54 -2.55 48.91 -53.01
C ASN A 54 -1.76 47.66 -53.46
N LYS A 55 -1.77 47.34 -54.75
CA LYS A 55 -1.04 46.19 -55.30
C LYS A 55 0.48 46.41 -55.23
N ILE A 56 0.94 47.63 -55.46
CA ILE A 56 2.36 48.01 -55.32
C ILE A 56 2.81 47.88 -53.86
N THR A 57 2.02 48.37 -52.90
CA THR A 57 2.33 48.23 -51.47
C THR A 57 2.49 46.77 -51.06
N SER A 58 1.54 45.92 -51.46
CA SER A 58 1.61 44.47 -51.18
C SER A 58 2.83 43.79 -51.81
N LEU A 59 3.22 44.18 -53.03
CA LEU A 59 4.40 43.63 -53.69
C LEU A 59 5.70 44.05 -52.97
N ASN A 60 5.80 45.29 -52.50
CA ASN A 60 6.96 45.77 -51.75
C ASN A 60 7.11 45.07 -50.39
N GLU A 61 6.01 44.80 -49.70
CA GLU A 61 6.01 44.00 -48.46
C GLU A 61 6.53 42.57 -48.71
N ASN A 62 6.14 41.95 -49.82
CA ASN A 62 6.62 40.62 -50.21
C ASN A 62 8.13 40.62 -50.53
N ILE A 63 8.65 41.64 -51.21
CA ILE A 63 10.09 41.77 -51.52
C ILE A 63 10.91 41.88 -50.23
N ASN A 64 10.48 42.72 -49.28
CA ASN A 64 11.14 42.87 -47.99
C ASN A 64 11.12 41.56 -47.17
N SER A 65 10.04 40.77 -47.28
CA SER A 65 9.97 39.45 -46.66
C SER A 65 10.99 38.48 -47.27
N LEU A 66 11.15 38.48 -48.60
CA LEU A 66 12.09 37.61 -49.31
C LEU A 66 13.56 37.96 -49.05
N GLU A 67 13.90 39.24 -48.87
CA GLU A 67 15.27 39.66 -48.51
C GLU A 67 15.66 39.25 -47.08
N ASN A 68 14.74 39.39 -46.12
CA ASN A 68 14.94 38.90 -44.74
C ASN A 68 15.12 37.37 -44.71
N ASP A 69 14.39 36.66 -45.54
CA ASP A 69 14.49 35.22 -45.69
C ASP A 69 15.86 34.78 -46.26
N LYS A 70 16.43 35.55 -47.19
CA LYS A 70 17.77 35.31 -47.76
C LYS A 70 18.88 35.51 -46.73
N GLN A 71 18.78 36.51 -45.85
CA GLN A 71 19.71 36.69 -44.72
C GLN A 71 19.63 35.55 -43.70
N THR A 72 18.45 34.96 -43.51
CA THR A 72 18.24 33.87 -42.54
C THR A 72 18.79 32.52 -43.03
N LEU A 73 18.90 32.32 -44.34
CA LEU A 73 19.42 31.09 -44.96
C LEU A 73 20.97 30.99 -44.95
N VAL A 74 21.69 32.11 -44.83
CA VAL A 74 23.16 32.15 -44.81
C VAL A 74 23.64 32.56 -43.41
N GLN A 75 23.82 31.59 -42.52
CA GLN A 75 24.43 31.88 -41.21
C GLN A 75 25.88 32.33 -41.42
N HIS A 76 26.23 33.51 -40.89
CA HIS A 76 27.60 34.05 -40.96
C HIS A 76 28.61 33.01 -40.41
N PRO A 77 29.72 32.70 -41.10
CA PRO A 77 30.67 31.64 -40.69
C PRO A 77 31.15 31.74 -39.24
N THR A 78 31.36 32.97 -38.76
CA THR A 78 31.75 33.29 -37.38
C THR A 78 30.70 32.87 -36.34
N ALA A 79 29.41 32.98 -36.68
CA ALA A 79 28.31 32.57 -35.81
C ALA A 79 28.24 31.04 -35.66
N ILE A 80 28.56 30.30 -36.72
CA ILE A 80 28.65 28.83 -36.71
C ILE A 80 29.81 28.39 -35.81
N LEU A 81 30.98 29.03 -35.95
CA LEU A 81 32.16 28.72 -35.15
C LEU A 81 31.91 28.95 -33.65
N ASN A 82 31.31 30.10 -33.29
CA ASN A 82 30.97 30.43 -31.91
C ASN A 82 29.96 29.45 -31.28
N ARG A 83 29.06 28.87 -32.07
CA ARG A 83 28.11 27.85 -31.60
C ARG A 83 28.76 26.50 -31.32
N LYS A 84 29.79 26.13 -32.09
CA LYS A 84 30.60 24.92 -31.83
C LYS A 84 31.40 25.04 -30.53
N LEU A 85 31.96 26.23 -30.26
CA LEU A 85 32.73 26.51 -29.04
C LEU A 85 31.84 26.61 -27.78
N LYS A 86 30.59 27.08 -27.93
CA LYS A 86 29.61 27.21 -26.83
C LYS A 86 28.31 26.47 -27.18
N PRO A 87 28.27 25.13 -27.03
CA PRO A 87 27.10 24.34 -27.35
C PRO A 87 25.90 24.69 -26.45
N THR A 88 24.69 24.37 -26.92
CA THR A 88 23.45 24.71 -26.19
C THR A 88 23.35 23.93 -24.88
N THR A 89 23.78 22.68 -24.90
CA THR A 89 23.83 21.79 -23.74
C THR A 89 25.21 21.17 -23.59
N ASN A 90 25.55 20.74 -22.37
CA ASN A 90 26.72 19.89 -22.12
C ASN A 90 26.45 18.42 -22.53
N LYS A 91 27.44 17.54 -22.29
CA LYS A 91 27.37 16.09 -22.57
C LYS A 91 26.23 15.38 -21.80
N ASP A 92 25.75 15.98 -20.72
CA ASP A 92 24.63 15.47 -19.92
C ASP A 92 23.27 16.07 -20.30
N GLY A 93 23.20 16.94 -21.31
CA GLY A 93 21.94 17.54 -21.78
C GLY A 93 21.43 18.74 -20.95
N LEU A 94 22.25 19.27 -20.05
CA LEU A 94 21.93 20.46 -19.24
C LEU A 94 22.27 21.75 -19.99
N LEU A 95 21.43 22.79 -19.85
CA LEU A 95 21.62 24.08 -20.51
C LEU A 95 22.83 24.82 -19.93
N MET A 96 23.73 25.28 -20.79
CA MET A 96 25.01 25.90 -20.38
C MET A 96 25.07 27.42 -20.64
N ASN A 97 24.10 27.99 -21.35
CA ASN A 97 24.10 29.40 -21.74
C ASN A 97 23.06 30.21 -20.97
N ALA A 98 23.25 31.52 -20.91
CA ALA A 98 22.26 32.46 -20.40
C ALA A 98 20.92 32.32 -21.13
N GLU A 99 19.81 32.51 -20.39
CA GLU A 99 18.47 32.22 -20.89
C GLU A 99 18.10 33.02 -22.14
N ARG A 100 18.56 34.27 -22.25
CA ARG A 100 18.40 35.10 -23.46
C ARG A 100 18.97 34.42 -24.71
N THR A 101 20.13 33.78 -24.59
CA THR A 101 20.79 33.05 -25.69
C THR A 101 20.01 31.78 -26.03
N ASN A 102 19.55 31.03 -25.02
CA ASN A 102 18.73 29.83 -25.24
C ASN A 102 17.40 30.16 -25.91
N THR A 103 16.76 31.27 -25.54
CA THR A 103 15.53 31.77 -26.16
C THR A 103 15.75 32.14 -27.62
N LYS A 104 16.83 32.87 -27.93
CA LYS A 104 17.21 33.19 -29.31
C LYS A 104 17.42 31.92 -30.15
N ARG A 105 18.23 30.97 -29.66
CA ARG A 105 18.49 29.70 -30.36
C ARG A 105 17.23 28.86 -30.59
N ARG A 106 16.32 28.79 -29.61
CA ARG A 106 15.01 28.12 -29.76
C ARG A 106 14.16 28.79 -30.85
N SER A 107 14.12 30.12 -30.88
CA SER A 107 13.36 30.86 -31.90
C SER A 107 13.90 30.62 -33.31
N GLU A 108 15.22 30.68 -33.49
CA GLU A 108 15.87 30.39 -34.77
C GLU A 108 15.62 28.96 -35.23
N THR A 109 15.76 27.99 -34.32
CA THR A 109 15.47 26.57 -34.59
C THR A 109 14.02 26.38 -35.04
N PHE A 110 13.08 26.98 -34.33
CA PHE A 110 11.66 26.90 -34.68
C PHE A 110 11.37 27.49 -36.07
N LYS A 111 11.96 28.64 -36.41
CA LYS A 111 11.82 29.25 -37.75
C LYS A 111 12.39 28.37 -38.85
N ALA A 112 13.58 27.81 -38.64
CA ALA A 112 14.22 26.93 -39.62
C ALA A 112 13.41 25.65 -39.86
N VAL A 113 12.99 24.99 -38.80
CA VAL A 113 12.17 23.77 -38.86
C VAL A 113 10.81 24.06 -39.49
N THR A 114 10.19 25.20 -39.19
CA THR A 114 8.92 25.64 -39.82
C THR A 114 9.09 25.76 -41.33
N ARG A 115 10.19 26.37 -41.79
CA ARG A 115 10.49 26.49 -43.22
C ARG A 115 10.71 25.13 -43.88
N ILE A 116 11.52 24.26 -43.27
CA ILE A 116 11.87 22.94 -43.81
C ILE A 116 10.64 22.05 -43.97
N HIS A 117 9.77 22.03 -42.96
CA HIS A 117 8.57 21.17 -42.97
C HIS A 117 7.34 21.88 -43.53
N GLY A 118 7.48 23.07 -44.14
CA GLY A 118 6.36 23.80 -44.76
C GLY A 118 5.27 24.25 -43.77
N GLY A 119 5.62 24.51 -42.52
CA GLY A 119 4.68 24.98 -41.50
C GLY A 119 4.23 26.43 -41.77
N LEU A 120 2.98 26.72 -41.43
CA LEU A 120 2.38 28.06 -41.50
C LEU A 120 2.09 28.57 -40.09
N THR A 121 2.02 29.89 -39.91
CA THR A 121 1.61 30.50 -38.63
C THR A 121 0.20 30.08 -38.21
N SER A 122 -0.65 29.75 -39.18
CA SER A 122 -2.00 29.20 -38.97
C SER A 122 -2.02 27.71 -38.64
N ASN A 123 -0.96 26.95 -38.93
CA ASN A 123 -0.86 25.51 -38.65
C ASN A 123 0.56 25.12 -38.22
N VAL A 124 0.84 25.33 -36.92
CA VAL A 124 2.12 24.99 -36.29
C VAL A 124 2.30 23.47 -36.12
N MET A 125 1.25 22.68 -36.30
CA MET A 125 1.31 21.23 -36.10
C MET A 125 2.24 20.55 -37.11
N THR A 126 2.28 21.02 -38.36
CA THR A 126 3.21 20.50 -39.38
C THR A 126 4.66 20.67 -38.98
N THR A 127 5.02 21.84 -38.42
CA THR A 127 6.35 22.10 -37.84
C THR A 127 6.68 21.12 -36.72
N LEU A 128 5.73 20.93 -35.79
CA LEU A 128 5.93 20.06 -34.63
C LEU A 128 6.07 18.59 -35.03
N SER A 129 5.20 18.09 -35.92
CA SER A 129 5.23 16.71 -36.41
C SER A 129 6.54 16.41 -37.14
N GLY A 130 6.99 17.30 -38.03
CA GLY A 130 8.26 17.13 -38.73
C GLY A 130 9.48 17.12 -37.81
N LEU A 131 9.46 17.93 -36.74
CA LEU A 131 10.50 17.91 -35.72
C LEU A 131 10.53 16.59 -34.96
N VAL A 132 9.36 16.09 -34.55
CA VAL A 132 9.24 14.80 -33.85
C VAL A 132 9.75 13.68 -34.74
N ASP A 133 9.30 13.61 -35.99
CA ASP A 133 9.71 12.60 -36.98
C ASP A 133 11.23 12.61 -37.23
N THR A 134 11.81 13.80 -37.37
CA THR A 134 13.26 13.97 -37.52
C THR A 134 14.01 13.44 -36.30
N VAL A 135 13.54 13.76 -35.09
CA VAL A 135 14.17 13.33 -33.84
C VAL A 135 14.05 11.81 -33.66
N THR A 136 12.90 11.21 -33.98
CA THR A 136 12.70 9.75 -33.87
C THR A 136 13.49 8.97 -34.91
N THR A 137 13.75 9.56 -36.09
CA THR A 137 14.47 8.88 -37.18
C THR A 137 16.00 8.99 -37.06
N LYS A 138 16.51 10.11 -36.53
CA LYS A 138 17.95 10.40 -36.52
C LYS A 138 18.68 9.91 -35.27
N PHE A 139 17.98 9.52 -34.22
CA PHE A 139 18.58 9.14 -32.93
C PHE A 139 18.12 7.75 -32.49
N SER A 140 19.00 7.04 -31.78
CA SER A 140 18.67 5.74 -31.20
C SER A 140 17.64 5.88 -30.07
N GLU A 141 16.85 4.82 -29.84
CA GLU A 141 15.90 4.78 -28.74
C GLU A 141 16.57 5.08 -27.38
N LYS A 142 17.76 4.50 -27.14
CA LYS A 142 18.54 4.70 -25.92
C LYS A 142 18.89 6.16 -25.69
N ASP A 143 19.30 6.88 -26.73
CA ASP A 143 19.68 8.28 -26.63
C ASP A 143 18.46 9.19 -26.45
N LEU A 144 17.36 8.87 -27.13
CA LEU A 144 16.08 9.55 -26.98
C LEU A 144 15.56 9.44 -25.54
N VAL A 145 15.54 8.24 -24.96
CA VAL A 145 15.14 8.01 -23.56
C VAL A 145 16.02 8.80 -22.60
N LYS A 146 17.34 8.79 -22.81
CA LYS A 146 18.30 9.53 -21.96
C LYS A 146 18.10 11.04 -22.05
N ALA A 147 17.78 11.58 -23.22
CA ALA A 147 17.59 13.01 -23.44
C ALA A 147 16.21 13.50 -22.96
N ILE A 148 15.16 12.73 -23.22
CA ILE A 148 13.77 13.10 -22.93
C ILE A 148 13.44 12.95 -21.44
N SER A 149 13.94 11.90 -20.76
CA SER A 149 13.72 11.67 -19.33
C SER A 149 14.17 12.84 -18.44
N LYS A 150 15.12 13.64 -18.92
CA LYS A 150 15.65 14.83 -18.23
C LYS A 150 14.82 16.11 -18.44
N LYS A 151 13.65 16.03 -19.10
CA LYS A 151 12.76 17.19 -19.34
C LYS A 151 11.47 17.09 -18.51
N PRO A 152 11.37 17.79 -17.36
CA PRO A 152 10.24 17.68 -16.44
C PRO A 152 8.88 17.92 -17.09
N LYS A 153 8.78 18.92 -17.99
CA LYS A 153 7.52 19.21 -18.70
C LYS A 153 7.01 18.02 -19.54
N LEU A 154 7.91 17.23 -20.14
CA LEU A 154 7.52 16.05 -20.90
C LEU A 154 7.13 14.90 -19.95
N CYS A 155 7.96 14.61 -18.96
CA CYS A 155 7.77 13.51 -18.00
C CYS A 155 6.55 13.69 -17.09
N GLU A 156 6.26 14.92 -16.65
CA GLU A 156 5.25 15.20 -15.63
C GLU A 156 3.94 15.74 -16.21
N LYS A 157 3.93 16.27 -17.43
CA LYS A 157 2.74 16.91 -18.02
C LYS A 157 2.30 16.36 -19.37
N VAL A 158 3.22 15.89 -20.21
CA VAL A 158 2.88 15.42 -21.56
C VAL A 158 2.66 13.91 -21.57
N PHE A 159 3.65 13.11 -21.15
CA PHE A 159 3.49 11.65 -21.12
C PHE A 159 2.34 11.18 -20.25
N PRO A 160 2.09 11.75 -19.05
CA PRO A 160 0.93 11.38 -18.26
C PRO A 160 -0.38 11.60 -19.01
N LYS A 161 -0.52 12.65 -19.82
CA LYS A 161 -1.73 12.81 -20.63
C LYS A 161 -1.88 11.74 -21.70
N ILE A 162 -0.77 11.27 -22.27
CA ILE A 162 -0.75 10.22 -23.30
C ILE A 162 -1.09 8.85 -22.70
N TYR A 163 -0.42 8.45 -21.62
CA TYR A 163 -0.70 7.14 -21.01
C TYR A 163 -1.93 7.15 -20.11
N ASN A 164 -2.32 8.26 -19.46
CA ASN A 164 -3.57 8.31 -18.67
C ASN A 164 -4.80 8.19 -19.58
N HIS A 165 -4.75 8.69 -20.81
CA HIS A 165 -5.80 8.44 -21.80
C HIS A 165 -5.90 6.95 -22.10
N LYS A 166 -4.77 6.29 -22.40
CA LYS A 166 -4.72 4.84 -22.63
C LYS A 166 -5.09 4.01 -21.40
N VAL A 167 -4.79 4.50 -20.20
CA VAL A 167 -5.22 3.89 -18.93
C VAL A 167 -6.74 4.00 -18.82
N LYS A 168 -7.33 5.16 -19.13
CA LYS A 168 -8.78 5.35 -19.11
C LYS A 168 -9.49 4.49 -20.16
N GLU A 169 -8.97 4.45 -21.39
CA GLU A 169 -9.44 3.53 -22.45
C GLU A 169 -9.34 2.06 -22.00
N PHE A 170 -8.24 1.70 -21.33
CA PHE A 170 -8.09 0.35 -20.78
C PHE A 170 -9.08 0.10 -19.64
N GLU A 171 -9.24 1.03 -18.69
CA GLU A 171 -10.19 0.94 -17.57
C GLU A 171 -11.63 0.69 -18.07
N GLU A 172 -12.00 1.33 -19.17
CA GLU A 172 -13.31 1.21 -19.83
C GLU A 172 -13.39 0.05 -20.83
N SER A 173 -12.28 -0.65 -21.13
CA SER A 173 -12.25 -1.74 -22.11
C SER A 173 -12.82 -3.06 -21.58
N ASP A 174 -13.36 -3.87 -22.50
CA ASP A 174 -13.73 -5.26 -22.26
C ASP A 174 -12.59 -6.06 -21.64
N GLN A 175 -11.34 -5.75 -22.01
CA GLN A 175 -10.16 -6.42 -21.48
C GLN A 175 -10.00 -6.21 -19.97
N ASN A 176 -10.26 -5.00 -19.47
CA ASN A 176 -10.24 -4.71 -18.04
C ASN A 176 -11.50 -5.21 -17.32
N MET A 177 -12.66 -5.20 -17.99
CA MET A 177 -13.88 -5.82 -17.48
C MET A 177 -13.68 -7.32 -17.24
N LEU A 178 -13.14 -8.03 -18.24
CA LEU A 178 -12.77 -9.44 -18.14
C LEU A 178 -11.78 -9.70 -17.00
N ARG A 179 -10.76 -8.83 -16.87
CA ARG A 179 -9.79 -8.87 -15.78
C ARG A 179 -10.47 -8.77 -14.42
N SER A 180 -11.37 -7.80 -14.27
CA SER A 180 -12.09 -7.51 -13.03
C SER A 180 -13.05 -8.64 -12.66
N ILE A 181 -13.78 -9.17 -13.64
CA ILE A 181 -14.70 -10.31 -13.48
C ILE A 181 -13.94 -11.58 -13.08
N SER A 182 -12.83 -11.91 -13.73
CA SER A 182 -12.06 -13.09 -13.32
C SER A 182 -11.31 -12.87 -11.99
N THR A 183 -10.92 -11.64 -11.64
CA THR A 183 -10.43 -11.34 -10.28
C THR A 183 -11.56 -11.56 -9.25
N TYR A 184 -12.79 -11.14 -9.58
CA TYR A 184 -14.00 -11.34 -8.77
C TYR A 184 -14.29 -12.83 -8.52
N PHE A 185 -14.23 -13.65 -9.57
CA PHE A 185 -14.50 -15.10 -9.47
C PHE A 185 -13.33 -15.93 -8.93
N CYS A 186 -12.07 -15.51 -9.10
CA CYS A 186 -10.91 -16.27 -8.65
C CYS A 186 -10.40 -15.89 -7.25
N ARG A 187 -10.80 -14.74 -6.68
CA ARG A 187 -10.26 -14.24 -5.40
C ARG A 187 -11.28 -13.59 -4.43
N GLY A 188 -12.58 -13.71 -4.69
CA GLY A 188 -13.61 -13.20 -3.79
C GLY A 188 -13.82 -11.68 -3.89
N VAL A 189 -15.04 -11.24 -3.60
CA VAL A 189 -15.57 -9.92 -3.97
C VAL A 189 -15.08 -8.80 -3.04
N MET A 190 -14.71 -7.63 -3.60
CA MET A 190 -14.82 -6.34 -2.90
C MET A 190 -16.22 -5.77 -3.17
N VAL A 191 -17.16 -6.02 -2.26
CA VAL A 191 -18.44 -5.30 -2.22
C VAL A 191 -18.15 -3.96 -1.53
N PRO A 192 -18.76 -2.82 -1.93
CA PRO A 192 -18.66 -1.60 -1.13
C PRO A 192 -18.99 -1.92 0.32
N TYR A 193 -18.14 -1.49 1.26
CA TYR A 193 -18.23 -1.89 2.67
C TYR A 193 -19.66 -1.74 3.19
N ASP A 194 -20.36 -0.67 2.82
CA ASP A 194 -21.73 -0.42 3.27
C ASP A 194 -22.75 -1.44 2.75
N LYS A 195 -22.60 -1.92 1.50
CA LYS A 195 -23.46 -2.97 0.92
C LYS A 195 -23.13 -4.35 1.49
N MET A 196 -21.84 -4.63 1.71
CA MET A 196 -21.40 -5.84 2.42
C MET A 196 -21.97 -5.85 3.83
N MET A 197 -21.80 -4.75 4.56
CA MET A 197 -22.28 -4.61 5.93
C MET A 197 -23.81 -4.61 5.99
N ALA A 198 -24.52 -4.04 5.01
CA ALA A 198 -25.97 -4.16 4.94
C ALA A 198 -26.42 -5.62 4.81
N HIS A 199 -25.74 -6.40 3.95
CA HIS A 199 -26.01 -7.82 3.81
C HIS A 199 -25.63 -8.61 5.07
N VAL A 200 -24.42 -8.42 5.61
CA VAL A 200 -23.98 -9.03 6.87
C VAL A 200 -24.91 -8.70 8.04
N ARG A 201 -25.41 -7.45 8.13
CA ARG A 201 -26.39 -7.04 9.14
C ARG A 201 -27.77 -7.66 8.93
N SER A 202 -28.13 -8.00 7.69
CA SER A 202 -29.37 -8.73 7.39
C SER A 202 -29.30 -10.22 7.69
N LEU A 203 -28.09 -10.79 7.85
CA LEU A 203 -27.94 -12.18 8.24
C LEU A 203 -28.30 -12.35 9.72
N GLU A 204 -29.26 -13.21 10.00
CA GLU A 204 -29.62 -13.61 11.36
C GLU A 204 -28.56 -14.57 11.93
N ILE A 205 -27.44 -14.01 12.38
CA ILE A 205 -26.33 -14.76 13.01
C ILE A 205 -26.45 -14.76 14.54
N GLY A 206 -27.67 -14.78 15.04
CA GLY A 206 -28.05 -14.75 16.47
C GLY A 206 -28.08 -13.34 17.08
N LYS A 207 -28.45 -13.26 18.36
CA LYS A 207 -28.43 -12.02 19.14
C LYS A 207 -27.00 -11.56 19.46
N VAL A 208 -26.70 -10.29 19.18
CA VAL A 208 -25.47 -9.63 19.65
C VAL A 208 -25.77 -8.98 20.99
N CYS A 209 -25.01 -9.32 22.02
CA CYS A 209 -25.08 -8.73 23.35
C CYS A 209 -23.90 -7.80 23.60
N CYS A 210 -24.07 -6.84 24.52
CA CYS A 210 -23.08 -5.81 24.82
C CYS A 210 -22.29 -6.17 26.08
N VAL A 211 -20.96 -6.29 25.96
CA VAL A 211 -20.09 -6.61 27.11
C VAL A 211 -20.19 -5.54 28.20
N LYS A 212 -20.27 -4.28 27.80
CA LYS A 212 -20.36 -3.14 28.72
C LYS A 212 -21.63 -3.16 29.56
N GLU A 213 -22.76 -3.52 28.95
CA GLU A 213 -24.05 -3.58 29.63
C GLU A 213 -24.09 -4.78 30.59
N ASP A 214 -23.64 -5.95 30.14
CA ASP A 214 -23.84 -7.20 30.88
C ASP A 214 -22.76 -7.48 31.93
N PHE A 215 -21.52 -7.00 31.71
CA PHE A 215 -20.37 -7.38 32.55
C PHE A 215 -19.65 -6.21 33.23
N CYS A 216 -19.96 -4.95 32.91
CA CYS A 216 -19.34 -3.79 33.56
C CYS A 216 -20.19 -3.15 34.67
N TYR A 217 -21.20 -3.87 35.20
CA TYR A 217 -22.02 -3.38 36.30
C TYR A 217 -21.17 -3.04 37.55
N GLY A 218 -21.44 -1.89 38.16
CA GLY A 218 -20.73 -1.39 39.34
C GLY A 218 -19.27 -0.99 39.11
N LEU A 219 -18.85 -0.76 37.87
CA LEU A 219 -17.52 -0.25 37.53
C LEU A 219 -17.57 1.24 37.15
N ASP A 220 -16.50 1.96 37.48
CA ASP A 220 -16.31 3.34 37.03
C ASP A 220 -16.13 3.39 35.51
N ASP A 221 -16.48 4.51 34.87
CA ASP A 221 -16.46 4.63 33.40
C ASP A 221 -15.08 4.33 32.79
N CYS A 222 -13.99 4.66 33.48
CA CYS A 222 -12.63 4.35 33.02
C CYS A 222 -12.28 2.85 33.05
N GLN A 223 -13.03 2.04 33.78
CA GLN A 223 -12.87 0.59 33.89
C GLN A 223 -13.82 -0.19 32.99
N LYS A 224 -14.78 0.49 32.36
CA LYS A 224 -15.75 -0.14 31.45
C LYS A 224 -15.04 -0.54 30.16
N VAL A 225 -15.32 -1.76 29.70
CA VAL A 225 -14.74 -2.32 28.48
C VAL A 225 -15.82 -2.38 27.42
N GLU A 226 -15.53 -1.80 26.25
CA GLU A 226 -16.39 -1.94 25.08
C GLU A 226 -16.19 -3.31 24.45
N GLY A 227 -17.27 -3.91 23.96
CA GLY A 227 -17.21 -5.21 23.32
C GLY A 227 -18.59 -5.77 23.02
N CYS A 228 -18.63 -6.78 22.16
CA CYS A 228 -19.84 -7.52 21.85
C CYS A 228 -19.58 -9.02 21.95
N TYR A 229 -20.61 -9.78 22.28
CA TYR A 229 -20.55 -11.23 22.36
C TYR A 229 -21.89 -11.85 21.92
N ARG A 230 -21.92 -13.17 21.76
CA ARG A 230 -23.12 -13.95 21.47
C ARG A 230 -23.21 -15.09 22.47
N HIS A 231 -24.43 -15.49 22.83
CA HIS A 231 -24.65 -16.71 23.60
C HIS A 231 -24.27 -17.91 22.74
N LEU A 232 -23.40 -18.80 23.25
CA LEU A 232 -22.96 -19.96 22.47
C LEU A 232 -24.12 -20.94 22.25
N THR A 233 -25.01 -21.03 23.24
CA THR A 233 -26.20 -21.88 23.20
C THR A 233 -27.19 -21.53 22.08
N GLU A 234 -27.18 -20.29 21.59
CA GLU A 234 -27.97 -19.81 20.44
C GLU A 234 -27.12 -19.79 19.17
N TYR A 235 -25.92 -19.23 19.25
CA TYR A 235 -25.06 -18.96 18.10
C TYR A 235 -24.53 -20.23 17.43
N LEU A 236 -24.06 -21.22 18.19
CA LEU A 236 -23.45 -22.41 17.60
C LEU A 236 -24.46 -23.29 16.84
N PRO A 237 -25.69 -23.51 17.31
CA PRO A 237 -26.73 -24.16 16.50
C PRO A 237 -27.05 -23.42 15.20
N LEU A 238 -27.17 -22.08 15.23
CA LEU A 238 -27.38 -21.27 14.02
C LEU A 238 -26.20 -21.40 13.04
N LEU A 239 -24.99 -21.41 13.59
CA LEU A 239 -23.78 -21.57 12.81
C LEU A 239 -23.73 -22.96 12.15
N ALA A 240 -24.01 -24.03 12.90
CA ALA A 240 -24.10 -25.39 12.35
C ALA A 240 -25.20 -25.52 11.30
N ASN A 241 -26.36 -24.89 11.51
CA ASN A 241 -27.45 -24.83 10.53
C ASN A 241 -26.98 -24.20 9.21
N PHE A 242 -26.29 -23.07 9.28
CA PHE A 242 -25.70 -22.41 8.12
C PHE A 242 -24.73 -23.33 7.37
N TYR A 243 -23.83 -24.01 8.07
CA TYR A 243 -22.87 -24.92 7.44
C TYR A 243 -23.51 -26.13 6.79
N LEU A 244 -24.46 -26.77 7.47
CA LEU A 244 -25.18 -27.92 6.92
C LEU A 244 -26.00 -27.53 5.69
N THR A 245 -26.69 -26.40 5.75
CA THR A 245 -27.46 -25.85 4.62
C THR A 245 -26.52 -25.58 3.43
N LEU A 246 -25.35 -25.00 3.70
CA LEU A 246 -24.40 -24.71 2.64
C LEU A 246 -23.87 -25.98 1.99
N ALA A 247 -23.44 -26.96 2.79
CA ALA A 247 -22.97 -28.25 2.28
C ALA A 247 -24.05 -28.95 1.45
N GLU A 248 -25.31 -28.88 1.86
CA GLU A 248 -26.47 -29.42 1.12
C GLU A 248 -26.69 -28.68 -0.22
N VAL A 249 -26.62 -27.35 -0.22
CA VAL A 249 -26.96 -26.52 -1.39
C VAL A 249 -25.81 -26.44 -2.41
N SER A 250 -24.56 -26.35 -1.98
CA SER A 250 -23.40 -26.19 -2.87
C SER A 250 -22.63 -27.48 -3.13
N GLY A 251 -22.82 -28.53 -2.31
CA GLY A 251 -21.95 -29.71 -2.31
C GLY A 251 -20.53 -29.44 -1.80
N GLU A 252 -20.27 -28.23 -1.28
CA GLU A 252 -18.96 -27.81 -0.76
C GLU A 252 -19.00 -27.74 0.76
N ASN A 253 -18.01 -28.37 1.41
CA ASN A 253 -17.77 -28.14 2.83
C ASN A 253 -16.93 -26.88 2.98
N LEU A 254 -17.33 -25.95 3.86
CA LEU A 254 -16.44 -24.83 4.17
C LEU A 254 -15.25 -25.34 4.97
N LEU A 255 -14.09 -25.26 4.34
CA LEU A 255 -12.80 -25.47 4.96
C LEU A 255 -12.38 -24.18 5.65
N TRP A 256 -12.31 -24.21 6.98
CA TRP A 256 -11.80 -23.08 7.77
C TRP A 256 -10.62 -23.55 8.59
N PHE A 257 -9.53 -22.79 8.54
CA PHE A 257 -8.31 -22.96 9.36
C PHE A 257 -7.67 -24.34 9.23
N ASP A 258 -6.55 -24.41 8.51
CA ASP A 258 -5.77 -25.64 8.27
C ASP A 258 -6.55 -26.80 7.63
N ASP A 259 -7.55 -26.44 6.81
CA ASP A 259 -8.34 -27.36 5.97
C ASP A 259 -9.19 -28.38 6.76
N ASP A 260 -9.49 -28.09 8.04
CA ASP A 260 -10.36 -28.93 8.85
C ASP A 260 -11.84 -28.56 8.72
N ILE A 261 -12.69 -29.59 8.57
CA ILE A 261 -14.15 -29.44 8.45
C ILE A 261 -14.76 -29.42 9.86
N ASN A 262 -15.75 -28.55 10.09
CA ASN A 262 -16.51 -28.43 11.34
C ASN A 262 -15.74 -27.91 12.57
N ASN A 263 -14.57 -27.29 12.39
CA ASN A 263 -13.82 -26.65 13.47
C ASN A 263 -13.92 -25.12 13.40
N PHE A 264 -14.07 -24.46 14.55
CA PHE A 264 -14.23 -23.01 14.66
C PHE A 264 -13.47 -22.43 15.85
N HIS A 265 -12.93 -21.22 15.68
CA HIS A 265 -12.38 -20.45 16.78
C HIS A 265 -13.43 -19.50 17.37
N VAL A 266 -13.57 -19.51 18.70
CA VAL A 266 -14.32 -18.51 19.45
C VAL A 266 -13.31 -17.51 20.02
N VAL A 267 -13.33 -16.27 19.52
CA VAL A 267 -12.34 -15.24 19.89
C VAL A 267 -12.82 -14.41 21.07
N LEU A 268 -11.93 -14.23 22.05
CA LEU A 268 -12.08 -13.25 23.13
C LEU A 268 -11.17 -12.04 22.83
N ALA A 269 -11.76 -10.85 22.75
CA ALA A 269 -11.05 -9.64 22.33
C ALA A 269 -10.25 -8.99 23.47
N ASN A 270 -9.22 -8.23 23.06
CA ASN A 270 -8.18 -7.57 23.83
C ASN A 270 -8.68 -6.88 25.13
N CYS A 271 -8.33 -7.45 26.28
CA CYS A 271 -8.62 -6.87 27.60
C CYS A 271 -7.38 -7.00 28.51
N GLU A 272 -7.27 -6.14 29.50
CA GLU A 272 -6.17 -6.20 30.46
C GLU A 272 -6.27 -7.48 31.31
N GLU A 273 -5.12 -8.16 31.48
CA GLU A 273 -4.98 -9.16 32.55
C GLU A 273 -5.34 -8.47 33.88
N ASN A 274 -6.12 -9.09 34.77
CA ASN A 274 -6.71 -8.49 35.97
C ASN A 274 -8.10 -7.85 35.83
N SER A 275 -8.62 -7.67 34.61
CA SER A 275 -9.95 -7.08 34.44
C SER A 275 -11.03 -7.95 35.08
N ILE A 276 -11.82 -7.36 35.98
CA ILE A 276 -12.99 -8.02 36.58
C ILE A 276 -14.05 -8.38 35.53
N VAL A 277 -14.09 -7.65 34.41
CA VAL A 277 -14.97 -7.94 33.27
C VAL A 277 -14.61 -9.30 32.68
N ILE A 278 -13.32 -9.61 32.52
CA ILE A 278 -12.86 -10.93 32.05
C ILE A 278 -13.24 -12.02 33.04
N VAL A 279 -13.10 -11.79 34.35
CA VAL A 279 -13.51 -12.78 35.36
C VAL A 279 -15.01 -13.10 35.25
N ARG A 280 -15.84 -12.07 35.09
CA ARG A 280 -17.31 -12.22 34.94
C ARG A 280 -17.65 -12.94 33.63
N TYR A 281 -17.04 -12.52 32.53
CA TYR A 281 -17.25 -13.10 31.21
C TYR A 281 -16.81 -14.57 31.15
N VAL A 282 -15.63 -14.91 31.70
CA VAL A 282 -15.13 -16.29 31.72
C VAL A 282 -16.08 -17.20 32.51
N LYS A 283 -16.63 -16.75 33.63
CA LYS A 283 -17.64 -17.53 34.36
C LYS A 283 -18.89 -17.79 33.51
N PHE A 284 -19.35 -16.77 32.79
CA PHE A 284 -20.48 -16.88 31.87
C PHE A 284 -20.18 -17.85 30.72
N ILE A 285 -19.05 -17.70 30.04
CA ILE A 285 -18.74 -18.52 28.86
C ILE A 285 -18.48 -19.99 29.22
N LEU A 286 -17.89 -20.27 30.38
CA LEU A 286 -17.71 -21.65 30.85
C LEU A 286 -19.05 -22.32 31.17
N HIS A 287 -20.01 -21.56 31.68
CA HIS A 287 -21.37 -22.05 31.86
C HIS A 287 -22.01 -22.39 30.50
N GLU A 288 -21.93 -21.48 29.52
CA GLU A 288 -22.42 -21.73 28.17
C GLU A 288 -21.76 -22.95 27.51
N ILE A 289 -20.43 -23.09 27.63
CA ILE A 289 -19.66 -24.24 27.13
C ILE A 289 -20.15 -25.54 27.78
N THR A 290 -20.30 -25.53 29.11
CA THR A 290 -20.76 -26.70 29.85
C THR A 290 -22.18 -27.11 29.46
N GLU A 291 -23.06 -26.14 29.22
CA GLU A 291 -24.44 -26.41 28.82
C GLU A 291 -24.56 -26.89 27.37
N ILE A 292 -23.71 -26.39 26.47
CA ILE A 292 -23.74 -26.81 25.07
C ILE A 292 -23.11 -28.19 24.85
N GLU A 293 -22.01 -28.53 25.54
CA GLU A 293 -21.35 -29.86 25.43
C GLU A 293 -22.27 -31.01 25.93
N LYS A 294 -23.25 -30.72 26.79
CA LYS A 294 -24.23 -31.72 27.29
C LYS A 294 -25.36 -32.01 26.31
N LYS A 295 -25.59 -31.16 25.32
CA LYS A 295 -26.79 -31.19 24.47
C LYS A 295 -26.49 -31.85 23.11
N VAL A 296 -27.52 -32.50 22.58
CA VAL A 296 -27.57 -32.94 21.18
C VAL A 296 -28.61 -32.06 20.48
N PHE A 297 -28.21 -31.41 19.39
CA PHE A 297 -29.07 -30.54 18.61
C PHE A 297 -29.51 -31.29 17.35
N ASN A 298 -30.80 -31.30 17.04
CA ASN A 298 -31.28 -31.81 15.76
C ASN A 298 -31.41 -30.64 14.78
N ILE A 299 -30.60 -30.65 13.73
CA ILE A 299 -30.51 -29.58 12.74
C ILE A 299 -30.67 -30.23 11.36
N HIS A 300 -31.76 -29.93 10.65
CA HIS A 300 -32.09 -30.57 9.36
C HIS A 300 -32.05 -32.11 9.40
N GLY A 301 -32.55 -32.72 10.49
CA GLY A 301 -32.51 -34.18 10.67
C GLY A 301 -31.12 -34.74 11.04
N THR A 302 -30.08 -33.91 11.08
CA THR A 302 -28.73 -34.27 11.51
C THR A 302 -28.57 -34.00 13.01
N ASN A 303 -28.10 -35.01 13.75
CA ASN A 303 -27.77 -34.84 15.16
C ASN A 303 -26.37 -34.24 15.31
N VAL A 304 -26.29 -33.02 15.85
CA VAL A 304 -25.07 -32.24 16.04
C VAL A 304 -24.71 -32.19 17.52
N ARG A 305 -23.44 -32.43 17.83
CA ARG A 305 -22.83 -32.21 19.15
C ARG A 305 -21.69 -31.22 19.01
N PHE A 306 -21.56 -30.31 19.97
CA PHE A 306 -20.46 -29.37 20.04
C PHE A 306 -19.47 -29.80 21.13
N THR A 307 -18.19 -29.70 20.84
CA THR A 307 -17.10 -29.98 21.77
C THR A 307 -16.03 -28.89 21.66
N PHE A 308 -15.50 -28.45 22.80
CA PHE A 308 -14.47 -27.42 22.85
C PHE A 308 -13.12 -28.08 23.12
N SER A 309 -12.34 -28.28 22.05
CA SER A 309 -11.08 -29.01 22.11
C SER A 309 -9.93 -28.19 22.69
N GLU A 310 -9.87 -26.89 22.37
CA GLU A 310 -8.70 -26.06 22.67
C GLU A 310 -9.07 -24.67 23.19
N PHE A 311 -8.24 -24.15 24.11
CA PHE A 311 -8.33 -22.77 24.62
C PHE A 311 -7.01 -22.02 24.39
N PRO A 312 -6.72 -21.54 23.17
CA PRO A 312 -5.52 -20.78 22.88
C PRO A 312 -5.56 -19.39 23.53
N ASN A 313 -4.54 -19.03 24.30
CA ASN A 313 -4.36 -17.68 24.84
C ASN A 313 -2.90 -17.25 24.82
N ASP A 314 -2.62 -15.95 24.96
CA ASP A 314 -1.26 -15.50 25.22
C ASP A 314 -0.77 -16.00 26.59
N LEU A 315 0.55 -16.15 26.73
CA LEU A 315 1.18 -16.70 27.94
C LEU A 315 0.80 -15.95 29.24
N LYS A 316 0.55 -14.64 29.12
CA LYS A 316 0.29 -13.74 30.24
C LYS A 316 -1.17 -13.89 30.70
N MET A 317 -2.11 -13.80 29.76
CA MET A 317 -3.53 -14.06 29.98
C MET A 317 -3.75 -15.49 30.46
N MET A 318 -3.04 -16.47 29.89
CA MET A 318 -3.14 -17.86 30.33
C MET A 318 -2.74 -18.02 31.79
N ALA A 319 -1.64 -17.42 32.24
CA ALA A 319 -1.25 -17.45 33.64
C ALA A 319 -2.34 -16.81 34.54
N PHE A 320 -2.94 -15.70 34.13
CA PHE A 320 -4.04 -15.07 34.85
C PHE A 320 -5.28 -15.97 34.92
N LEU A 321 -5.73 -16.52 33.80
CA LEU A 321 -6.88 -17.43 33.70
C LEU A 321 -6.65 -18.74 34.47
N ALA A 322 -5.41 -19.21 34.49
CA ALA A 322 -5.00 -20.35 35.29
C ALA A 322 -4.92 -20.04 36.79
N GLY A 323 -5.01 -18.77 37.22
CA GLY A 323 -4.85 -18.35 38.61
C GLY A 323 -3.40 -18.44 39.12
N GLU A 324 -2.43 -18.36 38.21
CA GLU A 324 -1.01 -18.55 38.49
C GLU A 324 -0.27 -17.22 38.73
N LEU A 325 0.95 -17.36 39.26
CA LEU A 325 1.95 -16.30 39.23
C LEU A 325 2.32 -15.92 37.79
N SER A 326 2.86 -14.71 37.62
CA SER A 326 3.38 -14.25 36.33
C SER A 326 4.57 -15.09 35.86
N VAL A 327 4.89 -14.98 34.57
CA VAL A 327 6.02 -15.66 33.91
C VAL A 327 7.40 -15.34 34.50
N GLY A 328 7.51 -14.34 35.37
CA GLY A 328 8.75 -14.00 36.07
C GLY A 328 8.99 -14.81 37.35
N ALA A 329 8.09 -15.71 37.72
CA ALA A 329 8.25 -16.57 38.91
C ALA A 329 9.31 -17.67 38.69
N LYS A 330 9.73 -18.32 39.78
CA LYS A 330 10.67 -19.45 39.74
C LYS A 330 10.24 -20.55 38.76
N TYR A 331 8.96 -20.92 38.84
CA TYR A 331 8.31 -21.81 37.87
C TYR A 331 7.62 -20.95 36.81
N PHE A 332 8.28 -20.74 35.68
CA PHE A 332 7.86 -19.78 34.65
C PHE A 332 6.95 -20.38 33.57
N SER A 333 6.84 -21.71 33.47
CA SER A 333 5.99 -22.41 32.49
C SER A 333 4.61 -22.75 33.05
N THR A 334 3.54 -22.41 32.31
CA THR A 334 2.14 -22.68 32.69
C THR A 334 1.71 -24.11 32.33
N PHE A 335 2.57 -24.85 31.62
CA PHE A 335 2.31 -26.23 31.19
C PHE A 335 2.94 -27.25 32.11
N ALA A 336 4.15 -26.98 32.58
CA ALA A 336 4.95 -27.95 33.31
C ALA A 336 5.76 -27.29 34.42
N ASN A 337 6.23 -28.09 35.36
CA ASN A 337 7.05 -27.68 36.49
C ASN A 337 8.52 -27.33 36.14
N VAL A 338 8.76 -26.88 34.91
CA VAL A 338 10.04 -26.27 34.50
C VAL A 338 10.30 -25.02 35.34
N ASN A 339 11.51 -24.89 35.86
CA ASN A 339 11.90 -23.77 36.70
C ASN A 339 13.32 -23.30 36.39
N ILE A 340 13.69 -22.15 36.98
CA ILE A 340 15.00 -21.51 36.75
C ILE A 340 16.18 -22.44 37.02
N ASP A 341 16.05 -23.39 37.96
CA ASP A 341 17.17 -24.24 38.37
C ASP A 341 17.40 -25.41 37.39
N ASN A 342 16.39 -25.78 36.60
CA ASN A 342 16.46 -26.95 35.71
C ASN A 342 16.09 -26.66 34.25
N CYS A 343 15.83 -25.41 33.86
CA CYS A 343 15.38 -25.10 32.50
C CYS A 343 16.44 -25.31 31.40
N ASP A 344 17.71 -25.40 31.80
CA ASP A 344 18.84 -25.56 30.88
C ASP A 344 19.24 -27.05 30.72
N GLU A 345 18.50 -27.99 31.31
CA GLU A 345 18.78 -29.42 31.23
C GLU A 345 18.49 -29.98 29.83
N THR A 346 19.53 -30.22 29.03
CA THR A 346 19.37 -30.63 27.62
C THR A 346 18.93 -32.08 27.41
N ASN A 347 19.13 -32.93 28.42
CA ASN A 347 18.71 -34.34 28.40
C ASN A 347 17.43 -34.58 29.20
N GLY A 348 16.74 -33.50 29.58
CA GLY A 348 15.52 -33.59 30.38
C GLY A 348 14.39 -34.26 29.62
N THR A 349 13.57 -35.04 30.32
CA THR A 349 12.37 -35.68 29.76
C THR A 349 11.11 -34.96 30.22
N PHE A 350 10.11 -34.86 29.34
CA PHE A 350 8.80 -34.29 29.65
C PHE A 350 7.73 -35.38 29.57
N GLY A 351 6.94 -35.52 30.63
CA GLY A 351 5.85 -36.49 30.68
C GLY A 351 5.19 -36.56 32.05
N SER A 352 4.07 -37.28 32.15
CA SER A 352 3.33 -37.43 33.42
C SER A 352 3.95 -38.47 34.36
N GLU A 353 4.97 -39.20 33.93
CA GLU A 353 5.62 -40.23 34.73
C GLU A 353 6.46 -39.63 35.87
N PRO A 354 6.53 -40.29 37.04
CA PRO A 354 7.33 -39.81 38.17
C PRO A 354 8.82 -39.63 37.86
N GLY A 355 9.35 -40.36 36.87
CA GLY A 355 10.74 -40.29 36.44
C GLY A 355 11.07 -39.15 35.47
N CYS A 356 10.06 -38.42 34.96
CA CYS A 356 10.31 -37.32 34.03
C CYS A 356 10.99 -36.14 34.73
N THR A 357 11.91 -35.46 34.04
CA THR A 357 12.54 -34.22 34.53
C THR A 357 11.50 -33.12 34.75
N TRP A 358 10.53 -33.02 33.84
CA TRP A 358 9.42 -32.10 33.93
C TRP A 358 8.09 -32.82 33.75
N GLN A 359 7.14 -32.51 34.62
CA GLN A 359 5.78 -33.02 34.60
C GLN A 359 4.78 -31.91 34.28
N PRO A 360 3.72 -32.22 33.52
CA PRO A 360 2.61 -31.31 33.34
C PRO A 360 1.94 -30.99 34.67
N TRP A 361 1.36 -29.80 34.79
CA TRP A 361 0.62 -29.44 35.98
C TRP A 361 -0.71 -30.19 36.05
N SER A 362 -1.01 -30.82 37.18
CA SER A 362 -2.31 -31.46 37.44
C SER A 362 -3.34 -30.45 37.96
N TYR A 363 -4.52 -30.39 37.35
CA TYR A 363 -5.63 -29.55 37.82
C TYR A 363 -5.96 -29.76 39.32
N ASN A 364 -6.04 -31.01 39.77
CA ASN A 364 -6.32 -31.32 41.18
C ASN A 364 -5.22 -30.76 42.11
N LYS A 365 -3.95 -30.86 41.71
CA LYS A 365 -2.83 -30.30 42.47
C LYS A 365 -2.91 -28.76 42.52
N ARG A 366 -3.32 -28.11 41.43
CA ARG A 366 -3.56 -26.65 41.39
C ARG A 366 -4.59 -26.25 42.44
N VAL A 367 -5.75 -26.89 42.45
CA VAL A 367 -6.82 -26.60 43.42
C VAL A 367 -6.36 -26.84 44.87
N GLN A 368 -5.56 -27.88 45.12
CA GLN A 368 -5.01 -28.13 46.45
C GLN A 368 -4.03 -27.02 46.89
N VAL A 369 -3.11 -26.62 46.01
CA VAL A 369 -2.13 -25.57 46.31
C VAL A 369 -2.82 -24.21 46.49
N SER A 370 -3.81 -23.86 45.65
CA SER A 370 -4.53 -22.58 45.79
C SER A 370 -5.23 -22.45 47.15
N LYS A 371 -5.81 -23.54 47.68
CA LYS A 371 -6.40 -23.60 49.02
C LYS A 371 -5.34 -23.40 50.12
N LYS A 372 -4.16 -24.01 49.99
CA LYS A 372 -3.03 -23.79 50.91
C LYS A 372 -2.56 -22.34 50.88
N VAL A 373 -2.40 -21.77 49.68
CA VAL A 373 -1.96 -20.38 49.47
C VAL A 373 -2.97 -19.40 50.06
N LYS A 374 -4.28 -19.64 49.91
CA LYS A 374 -5.33 -18.81 50.53
C LYS A 374 -5.18 -18.76 52.05
N LYS A 375 -5.06 -19.92 52.71
CA LYS A 375 -4.82 -20.00 54.16
C LYS A 375 -3.52 -19.29 54.57
N PHE A 376 -2.46 -19.43 53.77
CA PHE A 376 -1.19 -18.77 54.03
C PHE A 376 -1.27 -17.25 53.89
N LYS A 377 -1.99 -16.75 52.88
CA LYS A 377 -2.27 -15.30 52.70
C LYS A 377 -2.98 -14.72 53.91
N GLU A 378 -4.01 -15.39 54.42
CA GLU A 378 -4.73 -14.97 55.64
C GLU A 378 -3.80 -14.89 56.87
N LYS A 379 -2.83 -15.81 56.98
CA LYS A 379 -1.80 -15.78 58.04
C LYS A 379 -0.80 -14.64 57.86
N VAL A 380 -0.34 -14.40 56.63
CA VAL A 380 0.64 -13.35 56.30
C VAL A 380 0.03 -11.96 56.44
N GLU A 381 -1.26 -11.80 56.15
CA GLU A 381 -1.95 -10.51 56.23
C GLU A 381 -1.94 -9.93 57.65
N LYS A 382 -2.06 -10.82 58.65
CA LYS A 382 -2.00 -10.48 60.09
C LYS A 382 -0.62 -10.06 60.57
N GLN A 383 0.44 -10.28 59.78
CA GLN A 383 1.81 -9.94 60.18
C GLN A 383 2.07 -8.45 59.93
N LYS A 384 2.65 -7.77 60.93
CA LYS A 384 3.11 -6.38 60.81
C LYS A 384 4.39 -6.31 59.96
N CYS A 385 4.24 -6.35 58.64
CA CYS A 385 5.32 -6.13 57.69
C CYS A 385 4.80 -5.49 56.41
N SER A 386 5.73 -4.92 55.61
CA SER A 386 5.39 -4.21 54.38
C SER A 386 4.71 -5.14 53.36
N SER A 387 3.86 -4.58 52.48
CA SER A 387 3.20 -5.31 51.40
C SER A 387 4.20 -6.03 50.47
N LYS A 388 5.38 -5.43 50.24
CA LYS A 388 6.46 -6.05 49.47
C LYS A 388 7.01 -7.30 50.16
N THR A 389 7.23 -7.24 51.47
CA THR A 389 7.65 -8.39 52.28
C THR A 389 6.57 -9.48 52.31
N LYS A 390 5.30 -9.09 52.46
CA LYS A 390 4.15 -10.02 52.39
C LYS A 390 4.10 -10.74 51.04
N ARG A 391 4.24 -10.00 49.92
CA ARG A 391 4.29 -10.57 48.57
C ARG A 391 5.45 -11.56 48.42
N GLY A 392 6.64 -11.19 48.87
CA GLY A 392 7.81 -12.06 48.86
C GLY A 392 7.57 -13.38 49.60
N LYS A 393 7.01 -13.32 50.81
CA LYS A 393 6.64 -14.51 51.59
C LYS A 393 5.66 -15.42 50.83
N ILE A 394 4.64 -14.84 50.19
CA ILE A 394 3.65 -15.60 49.41
C ILE A 394 4.31 -16.28 48.21
N THR A 395 5.16 -15.56 47.45
CA THR A 395 5.82 -16.13 46.27
C THR A 395 6.83 -17.22 46.63
N THR A 396 7.54 -17.07 47.76
CA THR A 396 8.45 -18.12 48.28
C THR A 396 7.66 -19.35 48.69
N PHE A 397 6.57 -19.18 49.44
CA PHE A 397 5.71 -20.30 49.83
C PHE A 397 5.16 -21.09 48.62
N ILE A 398 4.74 -20.39 47.56
CA ILE A 398 4.27 -21.04 46.32
C ILE A 398 5.40 -21.85 45.65
N ALA A 399 6.62 -21.30 45.64
CA ALA A 399 7.79 -21.98 45.08
C ALA A 399 8.19 -23.22 45.90
N ASP A 400 8.10 -23.15 47.23
CA ASP A 400 8.40 -24.28 48.14
C ASP A 400 7.40 -25.43 47.98
N GLU A 401 6.14 -25.11 47.66
CA GLU A 401 5.11 -26.09 47.24
C GLU A 401 5.37 -26.67 45.83
N LYS A 402 6.51 -26.35 45.21
CA LYS A 402 6.90 -26.73 43.84
C LYS A 402 5.79 -26.42 42.84
N SER A 403 5.27 -25.20 42.93
CA SER A 403 4.10 -24.76 42.17
C SER A 403 4.29 -23.32 41.69
N ARG A 404 3.33 -22.88 40.88
CA ARG A 404 3.12 -21.46 40.53
C ARG A 404 1.69 -21.00 40.79
N GLN A 405 0.87 -21.84 41.42
CA GLN A 405 -0.54 -21.58 41.64
C GLN A 405 -0.74 -20.58 42.79
N GLU A 406 -1.48 -19.50 42.55
CA GLU A 406 -1.75 -18.47 43.56
C GLU A 406 -3.24 -18.37 43.95
N PHE A 407 -4.12 -18.45 42.95
CA PHE A 407 -5.57 -18.37 43.07
C PHE A 407 -6.19 -19.65 42.56
N GLU A 408 -7.51 -19.80 42.68
CA GLU A 408 -8.20 -20.91 42.02
C GLU A 408 -8.25 -20.66 40.50
N PRO A 409 -8.02 -21.68 39.65
CA PRO A 409 -8.09 -21.49 38.20
C PRO A 409 -9.47 -21.01 37.74
N LEU A 410 -9.53 -19.90 37.01
CA LEU A 410 -10.77 -19.34 36.49
C LEU A 410 -11.39 -20.25 35.41
N LEU A 411 -10.54 -20.92 34.62
CA LEU A 411 -10.97 -21.89 33.60
C LEU A 411 -11.45 -23.23 34.18
N GLY A 412 -11.30 -23.45 35.50
CA GLY A 412 -11.61 -24.75 36.09
C GLY A 412 -10.87 -25.89 35.38
N HIS A 413 -11.56 -27.01 35.18
CA HIS A 413 -11.00 -28.21 34.54
C HIS A 413 -10.69 -28.03 33.04
N PHE A 414 -11.22 -26.99 32.38
CA PHE A 414 -10.87 -26.68 30.99
C PHE A 414 -9.42 -26.23 30.82
N LEU A 415 -8.71 -25.94 31.92
CA LEU A 415 -7.29 -25.62 31.87
C LEU A 415 -6.43 -26.74 31.27
N ASP A 416 -6.87 -28.00 31.38
CA ASP A 416 -6.17 -29.14 30.77
C ASP A 416 -6.25 -29.13 29.22
N ARG A 417 -7.18 -28.34 28.65
CA ARG A 417 -7.36 -28.09 27.21
C ARG A 417 -6.75 -26.76 26.77
N ALA A 418 -6.00 -26.10 27.65
CA ALA A 418 -5.51 -24.75 27.41
C ALA A 418 -4.15 -24.77 26.70
N HIS A 419 -4.03 -23.95 25.65
CA HIS A 419 -2.81 -23.85 24.83
C HIS A 419 -2.33 -22.41 24.79
N ILE A 420 -1.03 -22.22 24.57
CA ILE A 420 -0.42 -20.89 24.53
C ILE A 420 -0.08 -20.58 23.10
N ASP A 421 -0.46 -19.39 22.65
CA ASP A 421 -0.05 -18.87 21.35
C ASP A 421 1.49 -18.94 21.25
N PRO A 422 2.03 -19.61 20.22
CA PRO A 422 3.46 -19.85 20.10
C PRO A 422 4.28 -18.56 19.96
N LEU A 423 3.67 -17.42 19.65
CA LEU A 423 4.38 -16.15 19.44
C LEU A 423 5.28 -15.78 20.62
N HIS A 424 4.76 -15.77 21.85
CA HIS A 424 5.53 -15.34 23.02
C HIS A 424 6.61 -16.36 23.41
N VAL A 425 6.30 -17.65 23.30
CA VAL A 425 7.24 -18.74 23.57
C VAL A 425 8.40 -18.70 22.58
N LYS A 426 8.11 -18.54 21.29
CA LYS A 426 9.11 -18.35 20.22
C LYS A 426 9.99 -17.14 20.48
N ASN A 427 9.40 -16.02 20.89
CA ASN A 427 10.14 -14.79 21.19
C ASN A 427 11.11 -14.99 22.36
N ASN A 428 10.64 -15.62 23.44
CA ASN A 428 11.47 -15.94 24.60
C ASN A 428 12.60 -16.92 24.24
N ALA A 429 12.30 -17.98 23.48
CA ALA A 429 13.29 -18.95 23.03
C ALA A 429 14.39 -18.31 22.17
N CYS A 430 14.00 -17.52 21.15
CA CYS A 430 14.96 -16.80 20.31
C CYS A 430 15.84 -15.84 21.14
N GLN A 431 15.23 -15.16 22.11
CA GLN A 431 15.96 -14.26 23.00
C GLN A 431 17.01 -15.01 23.84
N GLN A 432 16.66 -16.19 24.38
CA GLN A 432 17.60 -17.00 25.16
C GLN A 432 18.73 -17.56 24.29
N ILE A 433 18.40 -18.11 23.12
CA ILE A 433 19.41 -18.60 22.16
C ILE A 433 20.34 -17.45 21.76
N PHE A 434 19.78 -16.28 21.45
CA PHE A 434 20.60 -15.10 21.13
C PHE A 434 21.51 -14.69 22.29
N LYS A 435 21.03 -14.75 23.55
CA LYS A 435 21.85 -14.45 24.73
C LYS A 435 23.07 -15.38 24.77
N LEU A 436 22.88 -16.69 24.59
CA LEU A 436 23.98 -17.66 24.55
C LEU A 436 24.99 -17.34 23.44
N ILE A 437 24.51 -17.07 22.22
CA ILE A 437 25.33 -16.67 21.06
C ILE A 437 26.13 -15.39 21.36
N LEU A 438 25.49 -14.38 21.96
CA LEU A 438 26.10 -13.11 22.30
C LEU A 438 27.26 -13.29 23.29
N TYR A 439 27.02 -13.95 24.43
CA TYR A 439 28.08 -14.15 25.43
C TYR A 439 29.19 -15.06 24.94
N HIS A 440 28.86 -16.10 24.16
CA HIS A 440 29.88 -16.93 23.50
C HIS A 440 30.77 -16.10 22.55
N SER A 441 30.17 -15.20 21.76
CA SER A 441 30.92 -14.32 20.84
C SER A 441 31.86 -13.37 21.56
N ILE A 442 31.43 -12.84 22.72
CA ILE A 442 32.24 -11.95 23.57
C ILE A 442 33.40 -12.73 24.17
N GLY A 443 33.14 -13.90 24.74
CA GLY A 443 34.17 -14.79 25.28
C GLY A 443 35.23 -15.16 24.24
N LYS A 444 34.82 -15.46 23.00
CA LYS A 444 35.74 -15.73 21.88
C LYS A 444 36.52 -14.53 21.38
N SER A 445 36.12 -13.31 21.73
CA SER A 445 36.75 -12.10 21.21
C SER A 445 37.95 -11.64 22.03
N ASN A 446 38.23 -12.27 23.19
CA ASN A 446 39.37 -11.94 24.07
C ASN A 446 39.56 -10.42 24.25
N ILE A 447 38.47 -9.72 24.56
CA ILE A 447 38.44 -8.26 24.64
C ILE A 447 39.34 -7.79 25.78
N THR A 448 40.32 -6.94 25.46
CA THR A 448 41.25 -6.39 26.46
C THR A 448 40.60 -5.25 27.27
N SER A 449 41.11 -4.99 28.47
CA SER A 449 40.60 -3.95 29.39
C SER A 449 40.62 -2.52 28.82
N ASN A 450 41.40 -2.30 27.76
CA ASN A 450 41.60 -0.98 27.14
C ASN A 450 40.48 -0.61 26.15
N VAL A 451 39.61 -1.56 25.78
CA VAL A 451 38.49 -1.31 24.87
C VAL A 451 37.32 -0.71 25.67
N ALA A 452 37.06 0.59 25.46
CA ALA A 452 35.98 1.30 26.15
C ALA A 452 34.67 1.28 25.35
N HIS A 453 34.76 1.33 24.02
CA HIS A 453 33.60 1.35 23.13
C HIS A 453 33.65 0.22 22.10
N PHE A 454 32.47 -0.21 21.65
CA PHE A 454 32.32 -1.24 20.62
C PHE A 454 33.11 -0.90 19.34
N ASN A 455 33.15 0.38 18.95
CA ASN A 455 33.85 0.81 17.74
C ASN A 455 35.37 0.71 17.85
N ASP A 456 35.92 0.51 19.06
CA ASP A 456 37.35 0.30 19.29
C ASP A 456 37.75 -1.16 19.05
N LEU A 457 36.78 -2.07 18.88
CA LEU A 457 37.03 -3.47 18.60
C LEU A 457 37.44 -3.69 17.13
N SER A 458 38.43 -4.56 16.92
CA SER A 458 38.74 -5.03 15.56
C SER A 458 37.51 -5.69 14.92
N ASN A 459 37.30 -5.38 13.63
CA ASN A 459 36.23 -5.95 12.82
C ASN A 459 36.36 -7.48 12.63
N SER A 460 37.56 -8.05 12.84
CA SER A 460 37.80 -9.49 12.75
C SER A 460 37.30 -10.28 13.96
N THR A 461 37.06 -9.62 15.10
CA THR A 461 36.61 -10.31 16.32
C THR A 461 35.23 -10.95 16.13
N SER A 462 34.99 -12.09 16.78
CA SER A 462 33.72 -12.81 16.71
C SER A 462 32.53 -11.94 17.15
N PHE A 463 32.72 -11.08 18.15
CA PHE A 463 31.69 -10.15 18.62
C PHE A 463 31.39 -9.06 17.59
N SER A 464 32.42 -8.45 16.98
CA SER A 464 32.22 -7.47 15.90
C SER A 464 31.54 -8.10 14.67
N ARG A 465 31.94 -9.32 14.29
CA ARG A 465 31.31 -10.07 13.19
C ARG A 465 29.84 -10.38 13.47
N LEU A 466 29.51 -10.84 14.68
CA LEU A 466 28.12 -11.07 15.10
C LEU A 466 27.27 -9.80 14.97
N VAL A 467 27.73 -8.70 15.57
CA VAL A 467 26.96 -7.44 15.56
C VAL A 467 26.82 -6.88 14.15
N ASN A 468 27.84 -7.03 13.30
CA ASN A 468 27.77 -6.65 11.89
C ASN A 468 26.80 -7.55 11.10
N CYS A 469 26.78 -8.85 11.36
CA CYS A 469 25.82 -9.79 10.77
C CYS A 469 24.37 -9.40 11.16
N LEU A 470 24.12 -9.11 12.43
CA LEU A 470 22.81 -8.64 12.88
C LEU A 470 22.37 -7.37 12.14
N LEU A 471 23.29 -6.41 11.95
CA LEU A 471 22.98 -5.13 11.32
C LEU A 471 22.79 -5.23 9.81
N LYS A 472 23.71 -5.91 9.11
CA LYS A 472 23.82 -5.90 7.64
C LYS A 472 23.11 -7.07 6.98
N THR A 473 23.19 -8.27 7.56
CA THR A 473 22.66 -9.51 6.98
C THR A 473 21.27 -9.81 7.52
N ALA A 474 21.15 -10.03 8.84
CA ALA A 474 19.89 -10.42 9.46
C ALA A 474 18.86 -9.28 9.58
N LYS A 475 19.27 -8.04 9.29
CA LYS A 475 18.45 -6.82 9.38
C LYS A 475 17.83 -6.57 10.78
N LEU A 476 18.44 -7.13 11.82
CA LEU A 476 18.11 -6.94 13.24
C LEU A 476 18.75 -5.66 13.79
N VAL A 477 18.45 -4.51 13.16
CA VAL A 477 19.12 -3.23 13.42
C VAL A 477 18.90 -2.74 14.86
N ARG A 478 17.68 -2.90 15.40
CA ARG A 478 17.36 -2.47 16.77
C ARG A 478 18.12 -3.29 17.81
N LEU A 479 18.14 -4.61 17.64
CA LEU A 479 18.91 -5.52 18.49
C LEU A 479 20.40 -5.18 18.44
N ALA A 480 20.98 -5.04 17.25
CA ALA A 480 22.40 -4.70 17.07
C ALA A 480 22.76 -3.38 17.76
N LYS A 481 21.95 -2.33 17.57
CA LYS A 481 22.16 -1.03 18.24
C LYS A 481 22.07 -1.15 19.77
N LYS A 482 21.13 -1.96 20.28
CA LYS A 482 20.99 -2.19 21.73
C LYS A 482 22.21 -2.92 22.29
N VAL A 483 22.72 -3.93 21.60
CA VAL A 483 23.94 -4.67 21.98
C VAL A 483 25.15 -3.73 22.04
N LYS A 484 25.37 -2.90 21.01
CA LYS A 484 26.46 -1.91 21.00
C LYS A 484 26.37 -0.96 22.18
N ARG A 485 25.18 -0.41 22.42
CA ARG A 485 24.95 0.52 23.53
C ARG A 485 25.19 -0.16 24.88
N TRP A 486 24.61 -1.34 25.09
CA TRP A 486 24.82 -2.10 26.32
C TRP A 486 26.30 -2.42 26.57
N PHE A 487 27.04 -2.81 25.53
CA PHE A 487 28.48 -3.03 25.65
C PHE A 487 29.22 -1.75 26.01
N ASN A 488 28.93 -0.62 25.38
CA ASN A 488 29.57 0.66 25.72
C ASN A 488 29.29 1.10 27.17
N ASP A 489 28.07 0.83 27.65
CA ASP A 489 27.64 1.25 28.99
C ASP A 489 28.21 0.33 30.10
N THR A 490 28.44 -0.95 29.80
CA THR A 490 28.75 -1.98 30.82
C THR A 490 30.07 -2.69 30.61
N LYS A 491 30.69 -2.57 29.43
CA LYS A 491 31.83 -3.37 28.96
C LYS A 491 31.57 -4.89 29.00
N ALA A 492 30.30 -5.29 28.90
CA ALA A 492 29.84 -6.65 29.16
C ALA A 492 30.24 -7.20 30.55
N THR A 493 30.41 -6.29 31.52
CA THR A 493 30.68 -6.59 32.93
C THR A 493 29.50 -6.10 33.78
N GLY A 494 29.12 -6.88 34.80
CA GLY A 494 28.02 -6.51 35.68
C GLY A 494 26.64 -6.85 35.11
N GLN A 495 25.85 -5.85 34.69
CA GLN A 495 24.43 -6.05 34.38
C GLN A 495 24.22 -6.85 33.09
N ASP A 496 23.46 -7.94 33.21
CA ASP A 496 23.06 -8.80 32.10
C ASP A 496 22.37 -8.05 30.95
N PHE A 497 22.65 -8.48 29.72
CA PHE A 497 21.98 -7.96 28.53
C PHE A 497 20.47 -8.22 28.57
N LYS A 498 19.68 -7.14 28.41
CA LYS A 498 18.22 -7.20 28.37
C LYS A 498 17.66 -6.61 27.08
N TYR A 499 16.94 -7.42 26.33
CA TYR A 499 16.20 -7.01 25.14
C TYR A 499 14.99 -7.92 24.96
N ARG A 500 13.80 -7.35 24.76
CA ARG A 500 12.57 -8.12 24.49
C ARG A 500 12.43 -8.31 22.98
N PHE A 501 12.46 -9.57 22.53
CA PHE A 501 12.21 -9.90 21.14
C PHE A 501 10.74 -9.63 20.76
N THR A 502 10.55 -9.03 19.58
CA THR A 502 9.25 -8.96 18.92
C THR A 502 9.05 -10.16 17.99
N GLY A 503 7.81 -10.39 17.52
CA GLY A 503 7.55 -11.43 16.52
C GLY A 503 8.36 -11.24 15.23
N GLN A 504 8.57 -9.98 14.83
CA GLN A 504 9.42 -9.63 13.70
C GLN A 504 10.90 -9.95 13.97
N ASP A 505 11.41 -9.61 15.17
CA ASP A 505 12.79 -9.92 15.54
C ASP A 505 13.03 -11.43 15.51
N SER A 506 12.14 -12.23 16.09
CA SER A 506 12.25 -13.70 16.06
C SER A 506 12.19 -14.28 14.65
N ARG A 507 11.31 -13.76 13.79
CA ARG A 507 11.24 -14.19 12.39
C ARG A 507 12.56 -13.91 11.66
N LEU A 508 13.10 -12.70 11.79
CA LEU A 508 14.38 -12.33 11.18
C LEU A 508 15.56 -13.11 11.76
N PHE A 509 15.56 -13.35 13.07
CA PHE A 509 16.57 -14.13 13.77
C PHE A 509 16.61 -15.58 13.28
N LEU A 510 15.46 -16.25 13.20
CA LEU A 510 15.35 -17.63 12.73
C LEU A 510 15.69 -17.75 11.24
N HIS A 511 15.16 -16.84 10.40
CA HIS A 511 15.45 -16.83 8.96
C HIS A 511 16.95 -16.69 8.67
N ASN A 512 17.68 -15.96 9.52
CA ASN A 512 19.11 -15.72 9.34
C ASN A 512 19.96 -16.48 10.35
N PHE A 513 19.40 -17.50 11.03
CA PHE A 513 20.06 -18.19 12.12
C PHE A 513 21.40 -18.76 11.69
N MET A 514 21.46 -19.38 10.51
CA MET A 514 22.69 -19.95 9.97
C MET A 514 23.75 -18.88 9.69
N PHE A 515 23.37 -17.71 9.16
CA PHE A 515 24.32 -16.59 8.99
C PHE A 515 24.81 -16.01 10.32
N ILE A 516 23.93 -15.97 11.34
CA ILE A 516 24.29 -15.54 12.69
C ILE A 516 25.29 -16.52 13.30
N ILE A 517 25.07 -17.82 13.18
CA ILE A 517 26.03 -18.83 13.64
C ILE A 517 27.32 -18.77 12.83
N ASP A 518 27.25 -18.62 11.50
CA ASP A 518 28.42 -18.50 10.62
C ASP A 518 29.29 -17.29 10.95
N SER A 519 28.70 -16.19 11.42
CA SER A 519 29.46 -15.03 11.90
C SER A 519 30.37 -15.34 13.10
N LEU A 520 30.12 -16.44 13.82
CA LEU A 520 30.93 -16.94 14.93
C LEU A 520 31.95 -17.99 14.51
N LYS A 521 31.92 -18.46 13.25
CA LYS A 521 32.65 -19.63 12.77
C LYS A 521 33.99 -19.27 12.09
N GLU A 522 35.00 -20.06 12.47
CA GLU A 522 36.08 -20.70 11.66
C GLU A 522 35.65 -22.14 11.26
N VAL A 523 34.39 -22.50 11.46
CA VAL A 523 33.89 -23.90 11.35
C VAL A 523 33.74 -24.37 9.90
N PHE A 524 33.70 -23.48 8.91
CA PHE A 524 33.83 -23.89 7.51
C PHE A 524 35.19 -24.56 7.24
N GLU A 525 36.26 -23.99 7.80
CA GLU A 525 37.61 -24.56 7.69
C GLU A 525 37.75 -25.87 8.46
N LYS A 526 37.08 -26.00 9.63
CA LYS A 526 37.20 -27.20 10.47
C LYS A 526 36.39 -28.42 10.00
N TYR A 527 35.27 -28.22 9.29
CA TYR A 527 34.38 -29.34 8.96
C TYR A 527 34.10 -29.53 7.46
N GLN A 528 34.60 -28.66 6.56
CA GLN A 528 34.46 -28.75 5.09
C GLN A 528 33.07 -29.18 4.55
N LEU A 529 32.00 -28.93 5.31
CA LEU A 529 30.64 -29.28 4.93
C LEU A 529 29.86 -28.00 4.71
N GLY A 530 29.61 -27.68 3.43
CA GLY A 530 28.64 -26.66 3.04
C GLY A 530 27.25 -27.08 3.52
N LEU A 531 26.62 -26.25 4.35
CA LEU A 531 25.30 -26.56 4.89
C LEU A 531 24.21 -26.21 3.88
N ASN A 532 23.66 -27.26 3.27
CA ASN A 532 22.42 -27.25 2.49
C ASN A 532 21.31 -26.54 3.28
N ALA A 533 20.71 -25.54 2.65
CA ALA A 533 19.61 -24.76 3.18
C ALA A 533 18.35 -25.62 3.28
N VAL A 534 17.81 -25.75 4.49
CA VAL A 534 16.40 -26.07 4.69
C VAL A 534 15.80 -24.89 5.45
N SER A 535 15.11 -24.01 4.71
CA SER A 535 14.34 -22.92 5.30
C SER A 535 13.07 -23.50 5.92
N MET A 536 12.89 -23.30 7.23
CA MET A 536 11.60 -23.45 7.92
C MET A 536 10.67 -22.33 7.47
N GLU A 537 10.07 -22.45 6.28
CA GLU A 537 9.06 -21.51 5.78
C GLU A 537 7.69 -21.83 6.38
N GLY A 538 7.17 -20.89 7.18
CA GLY A 538 5.76 -20.82 7.55
C GLY A 538 5.23 -19.41 7.29
N ARG A 539 4.41 -19.30 6.23
CA ARG A 539 3.40 -18.28 5.86
C ARG A 539 3.60 -16.84 6.37
N GLU A 540 3.76 -15.89 5.43
CA GLU A 540 3.00 -14.62 5.34
C GLU A 540 3.72 -13.59 4.46
N SER A 541 3.06 -13.18 3.37
CA SER A 541 3.35 -11.98 2.59
C SER A 541 2.06 -11.46 1.96
N LYS A 542 1.48 -10.40 2.52
CA LYS A 542 0.47 -9.57 1.87
C LYS A 542 0.88 -8.11 2.02
N HIS A 543 1.14 -7.47 0.87
CA HIS A 543 1.02 -6.05 0.52
C HIS A 543 1.98 -5.78 -0.65
N VAL A 544 1.52 -6.01 -1.88
CA VAL A 544 2.24 -5.61 -3.10
C VAL A 544 1.50 -4.43 -3.72
N ALA A 545 2.14 -3.27 -3.72
CA ALA A 545 1.72 -2.11 -4.48
C ALA A 545 2.00 -2.33 -5.98
N ILE A 546 1.08 -1.87 -6.84
CA ILE A 546 1.17 -2.02 -8.30
C ILE A 546 2.29 -1.13 -8.83
N ALA A 547 3.44 -1.72 -9.16
CA ALA A 547 4.50 -1.05 -9.91
C ALA A 547 4.11 -0.92 -11.40
N ARG A 548 4.46 0.22 -12.00
CA ARG A 548 4.00 0.68 -13.32
C ARG A 548 4.46 -0.20 -14.48
N VAL A 549 3.54 -0.40 -15.43
CA VAL A 549 3.52 -1.20 -16.67
C VAL A 549 4.67 -0.95 -17.67
N THR A 550 5.66 -0.10 -17.36
CA THR A 550 6.60 0.44 -18.36
C THR A 550 7.90 -0.35 -18.56
N LEU A 551 8.14 -1.43 -17.81
CA LEU A 551 9.44 -2.14 -17.82
C LEU A 551 9.41 -3.53 -18.49
N GLY A 552 8.33 -3.92 -19.17
CA GLY A 552 8.23 -5.24 -19.83
C GLY A 552 8.02 -6.43 -18.87
N GLU A 553 8.09 -6.18 -17.56
CA GLU A 553 7.85 -7.12 -16.44
C GLU A 553 6.36 -7.46 -16.23
N SER A 554 5.46 -6.81 -16.98
CA SER A 554 4.01 -6.97 -16.89
C SER A 554 3.45 -7.56 -18.19
N CYS A 555 2.48 -8.46 -18.06
CA CYS A 555 1.65 -8.96 -19.15
C CYS A 555 0.82 -7.81 -19.76
N HIS A 556 0.34 -7.97 -21.00
CA HIS A 556 -0.49 -6.96 -21.69
C HIS A 556 -1.75 -6.52 -20.92
N CYS A 557 -2.22 -7.31 -19.94
CA CYS A 557 -3.35 -6.98 -19.07
C CYS A 557 -2.96 -6.19 -17.80
N GLY A 558 -1.67 -5.87 -17.62
CA GLY A 558 -1.15 -5.07 -16.50
C GLY A 558 -0.67 -5.86 -15.27
N PHE A 559 -0.84 -7.19 -15.22
CA PHE A 559 -0.34 -8.05 -14.13
C PHE A 559 1.09 -8.53 -14.34
N HIS A 560 1.83 -8.84 -13.26
CA HIS A 560 3.18 -9.40 -13.34
C HIS A 560 3.21 -10.77 -14.04
N LYS A 561 4.25 -10.97 -14.86
CA LYS A 561 4.59 -12.26 -15.48
C LYS A 561 5.32 -13.12 -14.44
N SER A 562 5.01 -14.42 -14.38
CA SER A 562 5.65 -15.34 -13.42
C SER A 562 6.93 -16.00 -13.96
N SER A 563 7.22 -15.88 -15.27
CA SER A 563 8.42 -16.33 -16.01
C SER A 563 8.13 -16.52 -17.51
N GLU A 564 6.84 -16.57 -17.89
CA GLU A 564 6.34 -16.71 -19.26
C GLU A 564 5.96 -15.37 -19.91
N GLU A 565 5.69 -15.37 -21.23
CA GLU A 565 5.18 -14.18 -21.97
C GLU A 565 3.83 -13.67 -21.46
N LYS A 566 3.04 -14.52 -20.77
CA LYS A 566 1.71 -14.20 -20.23
C LYS A 566 1.70 -14.32 -18.71
N CYS A 567 0.87 -13.53 -18.03
CA CYS A 567 0.67 -13.68 -16.59
C CYS A 567 -0.23 -14.89 -16.28
N TYR A 568 -0.18 -15.35 -15.03
CA TYR A 568 -1.04 -16.43 -14.51
C TYR A 568 -2.53 -16.29 -14.92
N TYR A 569 -3.03 -15.06 -14.92
CA TYR A 569 -4.40 -14.75 -15.31
C TYR A 569 -4.66 -14.98 -16.81
N CYS A 570 -3.79 -14.48 -17.69
CA CYS A 570 -3.95 -14.60 -19.14
C CYS A 570 -3.72 -16.05 -19.63
N SER A 571 -3.06 -16.88 -18.83
CA SER A 571 -2.85 -18.30 -19.08
C SER A 571 -3.95 -19.20 -18.48
N HIS A 572 -4.96 -18.63 -17.81
CA HIS A 572 -5.94 -19.44 -17.06
C HIS A 572 -6.96 -20.17 -17.95
N LYS A 573 -7.26 -21.43 -17.63
CA LYS A 573 -8.15 -22.32 -18.44
C LYS A 573 -9.58 -21.80 -18.62
N TYR A 574 -10.11 -21.00 -17.68
CA TYR A 574 -11.46 -20.43 -17.75
C TYR A 574 -11.55 -19.08 -18.48
N ARG A 575 -10.42 -18.54 -18.96
CA ARG A 575 -10.37 -17.22 -19.61
C ARG A 575 -11.31 -17.11 -20.81
N LYS A 576 -11.45 -18.18 -21.59
CA LYS A 576 -12.31 -18.24 -22.78
C LYS A 576 -13.80 -18.06 -22.45
N GLY A 577 -14.31 -18.73 -21.41
CA GLY A 577 -15.72 -18.58 -21.00
C GLY A 577 -16.06 -17.18 -20.48
N ILE A 578 -15.07 -16.51 -19.88
CA ILE A 578 -15.21 -15.13 -19.40
C ILE A 578 -15.23 -14.16 -20.59
N GLU A 579 -14.36 -14.39 -21.59
CA GLU A 579 -14.35 -13.67 -22.87
C GLU A 579 -15.68 -13.76 -23.61
N ASP A 580 -16.25 -14.96 -23.69
CA ASP A 580 -17.55 -15.16 -24.33
C ASP A 580 -18.69 -14.49 -23.56
N SER A 581 -18.62 -14.47 -22.22
CA SER A 581 -19.62 -13.80 -21.35
C SER A 581 -19.63 -12.28 -21.51
N VAL A 582 -18.46 -11.65 -21.52
CA VAL A 582 -18.38 -10.19 -21.72
C VAL A 582 -18.84 -9.81 -23.12
N ARG A 583 -18.43 -10.57 -24.15
CA ARG A 583 -18.89 -10.33 -25.52
C ARG A 583 -20.41 -10.45 -25.65
N ALA A 584 -21.03 -11.35 -24.91
CA ALA A 584 -22.48 -11.54 -24.91
C ALA A 584 -23.24 -10.56 -24.00
N GLY A 585 -22.55 -9.73 -23.21
CA GLY A 585 -23.17 -8.82 -22.24
C GLY A 585 -23.93 -9.54 -21.12
N LYS A 586 -23.71 -10.85 -20.94
CA LYS A 586 -24.39 -11.69 -19.94
C LYS A 586 -23.48 -12.84 -19.51
N LEU A 587 -23.63 -13.30 -18.27
CA LEU A 587 -22.85 -14.41 -17.76
C LEU A 587 -23.20 -15.71 -18.52
N LEU A 588 -22.30 -16.18 -19.36
CA LEU A 588 -22.40 -17.47 -20.04
C LEU A 588 -21.76 -18.51 -19.13
N VAL A 589 -22.55 -18.99 -18.17
CA VAL A 589 -22.11 -20.04 -17.25
C VAL A 589 -22.03 -21.37 -18.01
N ASP A 590 -21.00 -22.16 -17.72
CA ASP A 590 -20.95 -23.55 -18.18
C ASP A 590 -22.23 -24.26 -17.72
N LYS A 591 -22.98 -24.89 -18.63
CA LYS A 591 -24.22 -25.61 -18.28
C LYS A 591 -23.97 -26.75 -17.29
N LYS A 592 -22.73 -27.19 -17.12
CA LYS A 592 -22.34 -28.14 -16.07
C LYS A 592 -22.30 -27.53 -14.65
N LEU A 593 -22.20 -26.20 -14.52
CA LEU A 593 -22.19 -25.47 -13.25
C LEU A 593 -23.58 -24.97 -12.83
N VAL A 594 -24.54 -24.95 -13.75
CA VAL A 594 -25.94 -24.55 -13.48
C VAL A 594 -26.80 -25.72 -13.89
N GLY A 595 -26.98 -26.69 -12.98
CA GLY A 595 -27.76 -27.89 -13.25
C GLY A 595 -29.12 -27.56 -13.87
N LYS A 596 -29.25 -27.90 -15.15
CA LYS A 596 -30.53 -28.19 -15.81
C LYS A 596 -30.44 -29.59 -16.37
#